data_AF-A0A354SAQ0-F1
#
_entry.id   AF-A0A354SAQ0-F1
#
_cell.length_a   1.000
_cell.length_b   1.000
_cell.length_c   1.000
_cell.angle_alpha   90.00
_cell.angle_beta   90.00
_cell.angle_gamma   90.00
#
_symmetry.space_group_name_H-M   'P 1'
#
loop_
_entity.id
_entity.type
_entity.pdbx_description
1 polymer ?
#
loop_
_entity_poly.entity_id
_entity_poly.type
_entity_poly.pdbx_seq_one_letter_code
_entity_poly.pdbx_strand_id
1 'polypeptide(L)'
;MNVRIDAASPLLSSFDSDFEVAHSGKSTVVLRPYETQEDDLIVTTGEVGLMPGGIHYPREVFELWRSRIQGTRVTFRSDNRSLEMIELVNLQLGIARIDQDSLLLAVHVLNGLRSREFGVTSLESARAVAFQAFDRLTDELAVSIRQLVGCGEGSTPAGDDLLVGVCAALRSRGHLAEAMLIASMACDIAHRTTRASRLYLRAAEEGRFAERVHLLAGSFAHQADAAKIIKSIQGWGASSGVDLATGMLGGLLAAVERTEASMARSA
;
A
#
# COMPACT_ATOMS: atom_id res chain seq x y z
N MET A 1 22.93 -2.47 -11.01
CA MET A 1 21.84 -2.17 -10.08
C MET A 1 20.84 -3.30 -10.22
N ASN A 2 20.51 -3.96 -9.12
CA ASN A 2 19.91 -5.29 -9.15
C ASN A 2 18.41 -5.23 -9.45
N VAL A 3 17.89 -6.28 -10.07
CA VAL A 3 16.44 -6.50 -10.17
C VAL A 3 15.96 -6.82 -8.76
N ARG A 4 14.87 -6.19 -8.31
CA ARG A 4 14.29 -6.45 -6.99
C ARG A 4 12.99 -7.21 -7.17
N ILE A 5 12.79 -8.29 -6.42
CA ILE A 5 11.58 -9.11 -6.49
C ILE A 5 11.03 -9.24 -5.07
N ASP A 6 9.72 -9.11 -4.92
CA ASP A 6 9.10 -9.39 -3.62
C ASP A 6 9.28 -10.87 -3.28
N ALA A 7 9.66 -11.18 -2.05
CA ALA A 7 9.95 -12.53 -1.62
C ALA A 7 8.72 -13.47 -1.72
N ALA A 8 7.52 -12.90 -1.77
CA ALA A 8 6.26 -13.61 -1.99
C ALA A 8 5.73 -13.45 -3.43
N SER A 9 6.59 -13.11 -4.40
CA SER A 9 6.19 -13.05 -5.81
C SER A 9 5.87 -14.44 -6.35
N PRO A 10 4.69 -14.64 -6.98
CA PRO A 10 4.33 -15.93 -7.58
C PRO A 10 5.32 -16.34 -8.67
N LEU A 11 6.01 -15.37 -9.29
CA LEU A 11 7.06 -15.61 -10.27
C LEU A 11 8.15 -16.56 -9.76
N LEU A 12 8.46 -16.51 -8.46
CA LEU A 12 9.49 -17.36 -7.88
C LEU A 12 9.17 -18.86 -7.99
N SER A 13 7.88 -19.20 -8.05
CA SER A 13 7.38 -20.56 -8.27
C SER A 13 6.90 -20.83 -9.69
N SER A 14 6.76 -19.80 -10.53
CA SER A 14 6.16 -19.87 -11.87
C SER A 14 7.03 -19.24 -12.97
N PHE A 15 8.36 -19.31 -12.82
CA PHE A 15 9.31 -18.70 -13.76
C PHE A 15 9.07 -19.09 -15.21
N ASP A 16 8.60 -20.30 -15.50
CA ASP A 16 8.36 -20.79 -16.87
C ASP A 16 6.90 -20.66 -17.34
N SER A 17 6.06 -19.98 -16.56
CA SER A 17 4.68 -19.69 -16.93
C SER A 17 4.58 -18.51 -17.89
N ASP A 18 3.57 -18.55 -18.74
CA ASP A 18 3.29 -17.50 -19.70
C ASP A 18 2.30 -16.47 -19.16
N PHE A 19 2.58 -15.21 -19.47
CA PHE A 19 1.76 -14.08 -19.07
C PHE A 19 1.29 -13.26 -20.29
N GLU A 20 0.08 -12.74 -20.21
CA GLU A 20 -0.47 -11.75 -21.13
C GLU A 20 -0.25 -10.34 -20.59
N VAL A 21 0.12 -9.39 -21.44
CA VAL A 21 0.21 -7.97 -21.05
C VAL A 21 -1.21 -7.39 -20.92
N ALA A 22 -1.72 -7.33 -19.70
CA ALA A 22 -3.02 -6.73 -19.40
C ALA A 22 -2.99 -5.20 -19.38
N HIS A 23 -1.84 -4.60 -19.03
CA HIS A 23 -1.63 -3.15 -19.06
C HIS A 23 -0.14 -2.81 -19.25
N SER A 24 0.17 -1.78 -20.03
CA SER A 24 1.55 -1.28 -20.22
C SER A 24 1.63 0.25 -20.17
N GLY A 25 1.91 0.78 -18.98
CA GLY A 25 2.12 2.20 -18.70
C GLY A 25 3.60 2.59 -18.66
N LYS A 26 3.88 3.90 -18.51
CA LYS A 26 5.26 4.44 -18.52
C LYS A 26 6.18 3.88 -17.42
N SER A 27 5.61 3.55 -16.26
CA SER A 27 6.37 3.11 -15.08
C SER A 27 5.87 1.80 -14.49
N THR A 28 4.84 1.20 -15.09
CA THR A 28 4.16 0.01 -14.59
C THR A 28 3.68 -0.84 -15.77
N VAL A 29 3.93 -2.14 -15.71
CA VAL A 29 3.33 -3.16 -16.59
C VAL A 29 2.61 -4.15 -15.70
N VAL A 30 1.38 -4.52 -16.07
CA VAL A 30 0.59 -5.55 -15.38
C VAL A 30 0.47 -6.75 -16.31
N LEU A 31 0.88 -7.90 -15.79
CA LEU A 31 0.94 -9.18 -16.47
C LEU A 31 -0.11 -10.11 -15.86
N ARG A 32 -0.93 -10.73 -16.70
CA ARG A 32 -1.95 -11.70 -16.30
C ARG A 32 -1.46 -13.11 -16.62
N PRO A 33 -1.46 -14.06 -15.67
CA PRO A 33 -1.14 -15.45 -15.97
C PRO A 33 -2.09 -16.05 -17.02
N TYR A 34 -1.60 -16.83 -17.98
CA TYR A 34 -2.44 -17.49 -19.00
C TYR A 34 -3.18 -18.71 -18.46
N GLU A 35 -2.53 -19.51 -17.62
CA GLU A 35 -2.98 -20.87 -17.28
C GLU A 35 -3.48 -21.00 -15.84
N THR A 36 -3.13 -20.06 -14.95
CA THR A 36 -3.44 -20.13 -13.53
C THR A 36 -4.52 -19.11 -13.13
N GLN A 37 -5.29 -19.42 -12.08
CA GLN A 37 -6.14 -18.44 -11.39
C GLN A 37 -5.35 -17.56 -10.41
N GLU A 38 -4.02 -17.50 -10.55
CA GLU A 38 -3.17 -16.69 -9.67
C GLU A 38 -3.36 -15.18 -9.92
N ASP A 39 -2.94 -14.40 -8.93
CA ASP A 39 -3.02 -12.94 -9.00
C ASP A 39 -2.09 -12.36 -10.06
N ASP A 40 -2.45 -11.17 -10.56
CA ASP A 40 -1.67 -10.47 -11.57
C ASP A 40 -0.26 -10.14 -11.08
N LEU A 41 0.74 -10.33 -11.94
CA LEU A 41 2.11 -9.94 -11.69
C LEU A 41 2.32 -8.47 -12.10
N ILE A 42 2.79 -7.65 -11.18
CA ILE A 42 3.10 -6.23 -11.44
C ILE A 42 4.60 -6.05 -11.61
N VAL A 43 5.01 -5.42 -12.71
CA VAL A 43 6.40 -4.99 -12.95
C VAL A 43 6.45 -3.47 -12.91
N THR A 44 7.33 -2.90 -12.08
CA THR A 44 7.41 -1.45 -11.85
C THR A 44 8.82 -0.91 -12.07
N THR A 45 8.94 0.42 -12.14
CA THR A 45 10.23 1.11 -12.18
C THR A 45 10.20 2.51 -11.54
N GLY A 46 11.39 3.04 -11.26
CA GLY A 46 11.59 4.39 -10.77
C GLY A 46 10.91 4.63 -9.43
N GLU A 47 10.25 5.77 -9.29
CA GLU A 47 9.63 6.14 -8.01
C GLU A 47 8.49 5.21 -7.61
N VAL A 48 7.89 4.45 -8.55
CA VAL A 48 6.82 3.47 -8.25
C VAL A 48 7.23 2.50 -7.14
N GLY A 49 8.52 2.16 -7.06
CA GLY A 49 9.04 1.23 -6.06
C GLY A 49 8.50 -0.17 -6.26
N LEU A 50 8.93 -1.10 -5.40
CA LEU A 50 8.47 -2.48 -5.45
C LEU A 50 7.05 -2.63 -4.89
N MET A 51 6.22 -3.44 -5.57
CA MET A 51 4.87 -3.79 -5.16
C MET A 51 4.84 -5.20 -4.56
N PRO A 52 3.95 -5.50 -3.60
CA PRO A 52 3.75 -6.86 -3.09
C PRO A 52 3.43 -7.82 -4.23
N GLY A 53 4.11 -8.96 -4.26
CA GLY A 53 4.03 -9.96 -5.32
C GLY A 53 4.74 -9.58 -6.62
N GLY A 54 5.29 -8.38 -6.73
CA GLY A 54 5.79 -7.81 -7.97
C GLY A 54 7.30 -7.91 -8.20
N ILE A 55 7.72 -7.27 -9.29
CA ILE A 55 9.12 -7.08 -9.70
C ILE A 55 9.37 -5.59 -9.86
N HIS A 56 10.54 -5.12 -9.45
CA HIS A 56 11.01 -3.78 -9.69
C HIS A 56 12.30 -3.81 -10.51
N TYR A 57 12.26 -3.16 -11.67
CA TYR A 57 13.40 -2.99 -12.54
C TYR A 57 14.01 -1.58 -12.42
N PRO A 58 15.35 -1.46 -12.44
CA PRO A 58 15.99 -0.18 -12.73
C PRO A 58 15.45 0.42 -14.03
N ARG A 59 15.33 1.75 -14.10
CA ARG A 59 14.68 2.47 -15.21
C ARG A 59 15.14 2.00 -16.60
N GLU A 60 16.44 1.94 -16.81
CA GLU A 60 17.03 1.54 -18.09
C GLU A 60 16.65 0.10 -18.48
N VAL A 61 16.66 -0.82 -17.50
CA VAL A 61 16.27 -2.22 -17.69
C VAL A 61 14.79 -2.33 -17.99
N PHE A 62 13.95 -1.58 -17.27
CA PHE A 62 12.51 -1.55 -17.47
C PHE A 62 12.15 -1.03 -18.86
N GLU A 63 12.76 0.06 -19.32
CA GLU A 63 12.48 0.65 -20.63
C GLU A 63 12.87 -0.30 -21.77
N LEU A 64 14.05 -0.94 -21.66
CA LEU A 64 14.50 -1.96 -22.62
C LEU A 64 13.62 -3.21 -22.61
N TRP A 65 13.23 -3.69 -21.43
CA TRP A 65 12.33 -4.84 -21.30
C TRP A 65 10.95 -4.51 -21.87
N ARG A 66 10.40 -3.35 -21.53
CA ARG A 66 9.09 -2.87 -21.99
C ARG A 66 9.02 -2.70 -23.50
N SER A 67 10.10 -2.25 -24.15
CA SER A 67 10.13 -2.10 -25.62
C SER A 67 10.07 -3.44 -26.35
N ARG A 68 10.37 -4.56 -25.68
CA ARG A 68 10.42 -5.91 -26.27
C ARG A 68 9.10 -6.69 -26.13
N ILE A 69 8.20 -6.27 -25.24
CA ILE A 69 6.99 -7.02 -24.90
C ILE A 69 5.68 -6.40 -25.45
N GLN A 70 5.78 -5.39 -26.33
CA GLN A 70 4.57 -4.75 -26.88
C GLN A 70 3.75 -5.73 -27.74
N GLY A 71 2.57 -6.10 -27.23
CA GLY A 71 1.60 -6.96 -27.92
C GLY A 71 1.87 -8.47 -27.84
N THR A 72 2.72 -8.92 -26.92
CA THR A 72 3.25 -10.30 -26.89
C THR A 72 2.99 -11.01 -25.56
N ARG A 73 2.93 -12.35 -25.63
CA ARG A 73 3.06 -13.27 -24.49
C ARG A 73 4.45 -13.09 -23.88
N VAL A 74 4.51 -12.90 -22.56
CA VAL A 74 5.75 -12.74 -21.80
C VAL A 74 5.99 -14.04 -21.03
N THR A 75 7.07 -14.73 -21.35
CA THR A 75 7.59 -15.82 -20.54
C THR A 75 8.82 -15.28 -19.81
N PHE A 76 8.82 -15.37 -18.49
CA PHE A 76 10.10 -15.38 -17.78
C PHE A 76 10.73 -16.75 -18.03
N ARG A 77 12.04 -16.90 -17.89
CA ARG A 77 12.64 -18.23 -17.93
C ARG A 77 13.69 -18.31 -16.86
N SER A 78 13.75 -19.45 -16.19
CA SER A 78 14.74 -19.73 -15.15
C SER A 78 16.19 -19.67 -15.68
N ASP A 79 16.39 -19.90 -16.98
CA ASP A 79 17.68 -19.83 -17.68
C ASP A 79 18.06 -18.42 -18.18
N ASN A 80 17.15 -17.45 -18.08
CA ASN A 80 17.33 -16.12 -18.65
C ASN A 80 18.31 -15.31 -17.77
N ARG A 81 19.57 -15.28 -18.19
CA ARG A 81 20.70 -14.54 -17.56
C ARG A 81 20.46 -13.04 -17.36
N SER A 82 19.35 -12.48 -17.84
CA SER A 82 18.90 -11.11 -17.52
C SER A 82 18.52 -10.88 -16.05
N LEU A 83 18.51 -11.92 -15.21
CA LEU A 83 18.24 -11.86 -13.77
C LEU A 83 19.50 -12.14 -12.92
N GLU A 84 20.69 -11.83 -13.42
CA GLU A 84 21.98 -12.17 -12.80
C GLU A 84 22.21 -11.58 -11.39
N MET A 85 21.36 -10.67 -10.91
CA MET A 85 21.34 -10.25 -9.50
C MET A 85 19.90 -9.95 -9.07
N ILE A 86 19.24 -10.92 -8.43
CA ILE A 86 17.94 -10.72 -7.78
C ILE A 86 18.18 -10.35 -6.31
N GLU A 87 17.68 -9.19 -5.91
CA GLU A 87 17.51 -8.85 -4.50
C GLU A 87 16.08 -9.22 -4.09
N LEU A 88 15.94 -10.20 -3.20
CA LEU A 88 14.65 -10.53 -2.59
C LEU A 88 14.34 -9.53 -1.49
N VAL A 89 13.19 -8.87 -1.61
CA VAL A 89 12.74 -7.86 -0.64
C VAL A 89 11.54 -8.40 0.10
N ASN A 90 11.53 -8.28 1.43
CA ASN A 90 10.35 -8.59 2.23
C ASN A 90 9.53 -7.31 2.44
N LEU A 91 8.35 -7.25 1.82
CA LEU A 91 7.44 -6.12 1.92
C LEU A 91 6.48 -6.18 3.11
N GLN A 92 6.77 -7.02 4.10
CA GLN A 92 6.02 -7.08 5.34
C GLN A 92 6.37 -5.90 6.26
N LEU A 93 5.38 -5.06 6.58
CA LEU A 93 5.62 -3.87 7.40
C LEU A 93 5.87 -4.27 8.86
N GLY A 94 6.98 -3.79 9.43
CA GLY A 94 7.38 -4.03 10.82
C GLY A 94 6.78 -3.05 11.82
N ILE A 95 6.97 -3.33 13.11
CA ILE A 95 6.53 -2.45 14.20
C ILE A 95 7.44 -1.22 14.27
N ALA A 96 6.85 -0.04 14.29
CA ALA A 96 7.55 1.24 14.39
C ALA A 96 7.21 1.96 15.70
N ARG A 97 8.19 2.71 16.22
CA ARG A 97 8.00 3.68 17.30
C ARG A 97 7.74 5.05 16.68
N ILE A 98 6.72 5.73 17.19
CA ILE A 98 6.39 7.11 16.86
C ILE A 98 6.25 7.88 18.17
N ASP A 99 6.91 9.03 18.26
CA ASP A 99 6.75 9.96 19.39
C ASP A 99 5.69 11.02 19.07
N GLN A 100 5.24 11.72 20.11
CA GLN A 100 4.18 12.72 20.02
C GLN A 100 4.56 13.89 19.12
N ASP A 101 5.82 14.35 19.16
CA ASP A 101 6.28 15.48 18.35
C ASP A 101 6.27 15.15 16.85
N SER A 102 6.71 13.94 16.50
CA SER A 102 6.70 13.40 15.13
C SER A 102 5.27 13.29 14.60
N LEU A 103 4.34 12.85 15.44
CA LEU A 103 2.92 12.74 15.09
C LEU A 103 2.29 14.13 14.84
N LEU A 104 2.56 15.10 15.73
CA LEU A 104 2.09 16.47 15.59
C LEU A 104 2.66 17.14 14.33
N LEU A 105 3.94 16.92 14.03
CA LEU A 105 4.57 17.42 12.82
C LEU A 105 3.89 16.83 11.57
N ALA A 106 3.62 15.52 11.56
CA ALA A 106 2.93 14.87 10.45
C ALA A 106 1.52 15.43 10.24
N VAL A 107 0.75 15.69 11.32
CA VAL A 107 -0.56 16.33 11.25
C VAL A 107 -0.46 17.73 10.65
N HIS A 108 0.51 18.52 11.10
CA HIS A 108 0.73 19.88 10.59
C HIS A 108 1.06 19.88 9.09
N VAL A 109 1.99 19.03 8.66
CA VAL A 109 2.39 18.88 7.26
C VAL A 109 1.21 18.45 6.39
N LEU A 110 0.47 17.42 6.81
CA LEU A 110 -0.66 16.90 6.06
C LEU A 110 -1.76 17.96 5.89
N ASN A 111 -2.08 18.71 6.95
CA ASN A 111 -3.04 19.81 6.88
C ASN A 111 -2.59 20.93 5.93
N GLY A 112 -1.29 21.22 5.86
CA GLY A 112 -0.74 22.18 4.90
C GLY A 112 -0.83 21.71 3.44
N LEU A 113 -0.74 20.40 3.20
CA LEU A 113 -0.86 19.82 1.86
C LEU A 113 -2.32 19.68 1.40
N ARG A 114 -3.29 19.60 2.32
CA ARG A 114 -4.73 19.56 2.02
C ARG A 114 -5.23 20.96 1.62
N SER A 115 -4.87 21.41 0.42
CA SER A 115 -5.37 22.65 -0.17
C SER A 115 -6.78 22.43 -0.74
N ARG A 116 -7.81 22.80 0.04
CA ARG A 116 -9.27 22.77 -0.24
C ARG A 116 -9.94 21.40 -0.05
N GLU A 117 -11.00 21.43 0.77
CA GLU A 117 -11.89 20.31 1.05
C GLU A 117 -12.49 19.72 -0.23
N PHE A 118 -12.65 18.40 -0.25
CA PHE A 118 -13.92 17.65 -0.42
C PHE A 118 -13.63 16.27 -1.00
N GLY A 119 -13.46 15.31 -0.11
CA GLY A 119 -13.44 13.88 -0.39
C GLY A 119 -13.94 13.12 0.85
N VAL A 120 -14.41 11.88 0.68
CA VAL A 120 -14.83 11.00 1.78
C VAL A 120 -13.66 10.67 2.74
N THR A 121 -12.44 10.99 2.33
CA THR A 121 -11.20 10.79 3.07
C THR A 121 -10.88 11.95 4.02
N SER A 122 -10.86 11.64 5.32
CA SER A 122 -10.50 12.58 6.37
C SER A 122 -9.78 11.86 7.51
N LEU A 123 -9.08 12.61 8.36
CA LEU A 123 -8.49 12.07 9.58
C LEU A 123 -9.58 11.48 10.49
N GLU A 124 -10.79 12.05 10.47
CA GLU A 124 -11.93 11.56 11.24
C GLU A 124 -12.43 10.22 10.72
N SER A 125 -12.61 10.05 9.39
CA SER A 125 -13.04 8.76 8.83
C SER A 125 -11.99 7.67 9.04
N ALA A 126 -10.70 8.01 8.91
CA ALA A 126 -9.60 7.10 9.22
C ALA A 126 -9.58 6.67 10.70
N ARG A 127 -9.75 7.62 11.64
CA ARG A 127 -9.84 7.32 13.08
C ARG A 127 -11.08 6.49 13.40
N ALA A 128 -12.23 6.80 12.80
CA ALA A 128 -13.47 6.08 13.00
C ALA A 128 -13.34 4.60 12.60
N VAL A 129 -12.77 4.31 11.43
CA VAL A 129 -12.49 2.93 10.99
C VAL A 129 -11.60 2.19 11.99
N ALA A 130 -10.52 2.83 12.45
CA ALA A 130 -9.61 2.23 13.43
C ALA A 130 -10.30 1.94 14.78
N PHE A 131 -11.07 2.88 15.32
CA PHE A 131 -11.81 2.68 16.57
C PHE A 131 -12.92 1.62 16.45
N GLN A 132 -13.67 1.62 15.35
CA GLN A 132 -14.66 0.59 15.09
C GLN A 132 -14.02 -0.80 15.05
N ALA A 133 -12.81 -0.94 14.49
CA ALA A 133 -12.06 -2.19 14.54
C ALA A 133 -11.58 -2.55 15.95
N PHE A 134 -11.03 -1.59 16.72
CA PHE A 134 -10.61 -1.82 18.11
C PHE A 134 -11.75 -2.27 19.03
N ASP A 135 -12.92 -1.67 18.87
CA ASP A 135 -14.09 -1.94 19.70
C ASP A 135 -14.99 -3.05 19.11
N ARG A 136 -14.56 -3.66 18.00
CA ARG A 136 -15.26 -4.75 17.28
C ARG A 136 -16.70 -4.41 16.91
N LEU A 137 -16.92 -3.16 16.51
CA LEU A 137 -18.20 -2.65 16.00
C LEU A 137 -18.35 -3.06 14.53
N THR A 138 -18.56 -4.35 14.29
CA THR A 138 -18.46 -4.94 12.94
C THR A 138 -19.50 -4.40 11.97
N ASP A 139 -20.69 -4.04 12.44
CA ASP A 139 -21.76 -3.50 11.59
C ASP A 139 -21.44 -2.08 11.13
N GLU A 140 -21.02 -1.22 12.06
CA GLU A 140 -20.56 0.15 11.79
C GLU A 140 -19.31 0.13 10.91
N LEU A 141 -18.35 -0.75 11.21
CA LEU A 141 -17.15 -0.94 10.40
C LEU A 141 -17.52 -1.35 8.98
N ALA A 142 -18.47 -2.27 8.82
CA ALA A 142 -18.94 -2.68 7.50
C ALA A 142 -19.61 -1.53 6.74
N VAL A 143 -20.34 -0.64 7.42
CA VAL A 143 -20.89 0.58 6.80
C VAL A 143 -19.76 1.51 6.33
N SER A 144 -18.78 1.79 7.18
CA SER A 144 -17.63 2.64 6.84
C SER A 144 -16.84 2.08 5.65
N ILE A 145 -16.53 0.78 5.67
CA ILE A 145 -15.80 0.10 4.58
C ILE A 145 -16.62 0.15 3.28
N ARG A 146 -17.94 -0.07 3.34
CA ARG A 146 -18.80 0.07 2.16
C ARG A 146 -18.85 1.48 1.59
N GLN A 147 -18.65 2.52 2.40
CA GLN A 147 -18.60 3.90 1.93
C GLN A 147 -17.24 4.26 1.32
N LEU A 148 -16.16 3.62 1.78
CA LEU A 148 -14.79 3.91 1.37
C LEU A 148 -14.34 3.11 0.15
N VAL A 149 -14.64 1.81 0.06
CA VAL A 149 -14.14 0.96 -1.03
C VAL A 149 -14.64 1.46 -2.38
N GLY A 150 -13.69 1.77 -3.27
CA GLY A 150 -13.97 2.33 -4.60
C GLY A 150 -14.42 3.79 -4.60
N CYS A 151 -14.36 4.49 -3.47
CA CYS A 151 -14.73 5.90 -3.39
C CYS A 151 -13.58 6.81 -3.88
N GLY A 152 -13.83 7.59 -4.92
CA GLY A 152 -12.85 8.49 -5.55
C GLY A 152 -12.55 8.09 -6.99
N GLU A 153 -11.86 8.96 -7.71
CA GLU A 153 -11.50 8.75 -9.13
C GLU A 153 -10.12 8.12 -9.28
N GLY A 154 -9.81 7.64 -10.49
CA GLY A 154 -8.48 7.17 -10.86
C GLY A 154 -8.23 5.68 -10.60
N SER A 155 -6.97 5.26 -10.78
CA SER A 155 -6.58 3.85 -10.63
C SER A 155 -6.55 3.39 -9.17
N THR A 156 -6.37 4.30 -8.22
CA THR A 156 -6.42 4.05 -6.78
C THR A 156 -7.39 5.05 -6.18
N PRO A 157 -8.67 4.70 -6.03
CA PRO A 157 -9.66 5.58 -5.42
C PRO A 157 -9.23 5.99 -4.00
N ALA A 158 -9.48 7.25 -3.66
CA ALA A 158 -9.08 7.86 -2.39
C ALA A 158 -9.45 7.02 -1.15
N GLY A 159 -10.66 6.46 -1.13
CA GLY A 159 -11.13 5.65 -0.01
C GLY A 159 -10.34 4.34 0.16
N ASP A 160 -9.86 3.74 -0.93
CA ASP A 160 -9.00 2.55 -0.84
C ASP A 160 -7.60 2.92 -0.31
N ASP A 161 -7.04 4.04 -0.77
CA ASP A 161 -5.75 4.55 -0.27
C ASP A 161 -5.83 4.83 1.24
N LEU A 162 -6.92 5.46 1.70
CA LEU A 162 -7.17 5.68 3.13
C LEU A 162 -7.21 4.35 3.91
N LEU A 163 -7.95 3.34 3.42
CA LEU A 163 -8.05 2.04 4.09
C LEU A 163 -6.69 1.34 4.17
N VAL A 164 -5.92 1.33 3.08
CA VAL A 164 -4.54 0.77 3.07
C VAL A 164 -3.67 1.50 4.09
N GLY A 165 -3.80 2.82 4.18
CA GLY A 165 -3.09 3.64 5.17
C GLY A 165 -3.43 3.24 6.60
N VAL A 166 -4.72 3.09 6.93
CA VAL A 166 -5.18 2.65 8.25
C VAL A 166 -4.61 1.26 8.59
N CYS A 167 -4.70 0.31 7.67
CA CYS A 167 -4.15 -1.03 7.87
C CYS A 167 -2.63 -1.01 8.15
N ALA A 168 -1.88 -0.20 7.38
CA ALA A 168 -0.44 -0.04 7.58
C ALA A 168 -0.12 0.55 8.96
N ALA A 169 -0.86 1.57 9.38
CA ALA A 169 -0.70 2.20 10.69
C ALA A 169 -0.94 1.22 11.83
N LEU A 170 -2.10 0.54 11.84
CA LEU A 170 -2.45 -0.42 12.88
C LEU A 170 -1.42 -1.56 12.95
N ARG A 171 -1.01 -2.09 11.79
CA ARG A 171 0.05 -3.09 11.72
C ARG A 171 1.37 -2.59 12.31
N SER A 172 1.81 -1.39 11.94
CA SER A 172 3.05 -0.78 12.45
C SER A 172 3.03 -0.54 13.97
N ARG A 173 1.84 -0.55 14.59
CA ARG A 173 1.66 -0.42 16.04
C ARG A 173 1.40 -1.76 16.75
N GLY A 174 1.42 -2.87 16.01
CA GLY A 174 1.22 -4.22 16.54
C GLY A 174 -0.25 -4.66 16.62
N HIS A 175 -1.19 -3.88 16.09
CA HIS A 175 -2.62 -4.20 16.04
C HIS A 175 -2.95 -5.04 14.80
N LEU A 176 -2.39 -6.25 14.76
CA LEU A 176 -2.43 -7.12 13.58
C LEU A 176 -3.85 -7.62 13.26
N ALA A 177 -4.62 -7.95 14.29
CA ALA A 177 -5.97 -8.49 14.11
C ALA A 177 -6.93 -7.44 13.56
N GLU A 178 -6.82 -6.20 14.03
CA GLU A 178 -7.64 -5.07 13.57
C GLU A 178 -7.29 -4.66 12.14
N ALA A 179 -5.99 -4.62 11.81
CA ALA A 179 -5.54 -4.39 10.43
C ALA A 179 -6.06 -5.47 9.48
N MET A 180 -5.95 -6.74 9.87
CA MET A 180 -6.46 -7.87 9.08
C MET A 180 -7.98 -7.82 8.93
N LEU A 181 -8.73 -7.50 9.98
CA LEU A 181 -10.18 -7.38 9.94
C LEU A 181 -10.63 -6.34 8.91
N ILE A 182 -10.05 -5.14 8.96
CA ILE A 182 -10.37 -4.05 8.01
C ILE A 182 -10.07 -4.47 6.58
N ALA A 183 -8.88 -5.03 6.35
CA ALA A 183 -8.46 -5.44 5.01
C ALA A 183 -9.34 -6.57 4.46
N SER A 184 -9.67 -7.58 5.27
CA SER A 184 -10.52 -8.70 4.87
C SER A 184 -11.93 -8.27 4.49
N MET A 185 -12.55 -7.41 5.31
CA MET A 185 -13.86 -6.82 5.00
C MET A 185 -13.84 -5.95 3.73
N ALA A 186 -12.73 -5.27 3.44
CA ALA A 186 -12.56 -4.54 2.19
C ALA A 186 -12.38 -5.49 0.99
N CYS A 187 -11.64 -6.59 1.17
CA CYS A 187 -11.46 -7.65 0.18
C CYS A 187 -12.79 -8.30 -0.24
N ASP A 188 -13.72 -8.53 0.70
CA ASP A 188 -15.05 -9.09 0.44
C ASP A 188 -15.87 -8.30 -0.58
N ILE A 189 -15.66 -6.98 -0.62
CA ILE A 189 -16.36 -6.07 -1.53
C ILE A 189 -15.45 -5.44 -2.59
N ALA A 190 -14.26 -6.01 -2.82
CA ALA A 190 -13.25 -5.43 -3.70
C ALA A 190 -13.64 -5.43 -5.20
N HIS A 191 -14.76 -6.09 -5.54
CA HIS A 191 -15.41 -5.95 -6.85
C HIS A 191 -15.94 -4.52 -7.10
N ARG A 192 -16.09 -3.71 -6.06
CA ARG A 192 -16.53 -2.31 -6.13
C ARG A 192 -15.40 -1.31 -6.42
N THR A 193 -14.14 -1.76 -6.42
CA THR A 193 -12.98 -0.91 -6.73
C THR A 193 -12.26 -1.36 -8.01
N THR A 194 -11.21 -0.65 -8.38
CA THR A 194 -10.36 -0.92 -9.53
C THR A 194 -9.52 -2.18 -9.30
N ARG A 195 -9.01 -2.74 -10.40
CA ARG A 195 -8.09 -3.87 -10.34
C ARG A 195 -6.78 -3.56 -9.60
N ALA A 196 -6.30 -2.32 -9.69
CA ALA A 196 -5.08 -1.90 -9.00
C ALA A 196 -5.30 -1.84 -7.47
N SER A 197 -6.38 -1.19 -7.00
CA SER A 197 -6.70 -1.13 -5.57
C SER A 197 -6.93 -2.51 -4.96
N ARG A 198 -7.51 -3.47 -5.70
CA ARG A 198 -7.65 -4.85 -5.23
C ARG A 198 -6.31 -5.47 -4.80
N LEU A 199 -5.24 -5.21 -5.55
CA LEU A 199 -3.91 -5.76 -5.24
C LEU A 199 -3.35 -5.14 -3.95
N TYR A 200 -3.56 -3.85 -3.72
CA TYR A 200 -3.16 -3.20 -2.47
C TYR A 200 -3.96 -3.69 -1.26
N LEU A 201 -5.29 -3.85 -1.40
CA LEU A 201 -6.15 -4.35 -0.32
C LEU A 201 -5.82 -5.79 0.06
N ARG A 202 -5.64 -6.68 -0.92
CA ARG A 202 -5.20 -8.07 -0.68
C ARG A 202 -3.83 -8.14 -0.03
N ALA A 203 -2.87 -7.36 -0.53
CA ALA A 203 -1.56 -7.30 0.10
C ALA A 203 -1.65 -6.82 1.56
N ALA A 204 -2.49 -5.83 1.85
CA ALA A 204 -2.71 -5.34 3.21
C ALA A 204 -3.32 -6.40 4.14
N GLU A 205 -4.22 -7.26 3.64
CA GLU A 205 -4.78 -8.41 4.37
C GLU A 205 -3.68 -9.40 4.78
N GLU A 206 -2.70 -9.62 3.92
CA GLU A 206 -1.50 -10.43 4.19
C GLU A 206 -0.43 -9.67 5.00
N GLY A 207 -0.66 -8.40 5.32
CA GLY A 207 0.28 -7.56 6.04
C GLY A 207 1.47 -7.08 5.22
N ARG A 208 1.38 -7.15 3.90
CA ARG A 208 2.38 -6.69 2.93
C ARG A 208 1.95 -5.34 2.35
N PHE A 209 2.92 -4.45 2.16
CA PHE A 209 2.64 -3.11 1.66
C PHE A 209 3.70 -2.70 0.66
N ALA A 210 3.31 -1.92 -0.35
CA ALA A 210 4.25 -1.39 -1.34
C ALA A 210 5.37 -0.60 -0.67
N GLU A 211 6.57 -0.61 -1.26
CA GLU A 211 7.77 0.02 -0.71
C GLU A 211 7.55 1.49 -0.31
N ARG A 212 6.74 2.21 -1.08
CA ARG A 212 6.33 3.59 -0.77
C ARG A 212 5.58 3.73 0.55
N VAL A 213 4.77 2.74 0.96
CA VAL A 213 4.10 2.72 2.28
C VAL A 213 5.14 2.61 3.39
N HIS A 214 6.19 1.79 3.19
CA HIS A 214 7.29 1.68 4.14
C HIS A 214 8.05 2.99 4.27
N LEU A 215 8.32 3.67 3.15
CA LEU A 215 8.94 5.00 3.15
C LEU A 215 8.08 6.03 3.90
N LEU A 216 6.77 6.04 3.65
CA LEU A 216 5.83 6.93 4.34
C LEU A 216 5.76 6.64 5.84
N ALA A 217 5.60 5.37 6.23
CA ALA A 217 5.60 4.96 7.63
C ALA A 217 6.92 5.31 8.33
N GLY A 218 8.05 5.09 7.65
CA GLY A 218 9.37 5.50 8.13
C GLY A 218 9.53 7.01 8.26
N SER A 219 8.86 7.81 7.41
CA SER A 219 8.87 9.27 7.50
C SER A 219 8.11 9.84 8.69
N PHE A 220 7.15 9.07 9.24
CA PHE A 220 6.41 9.41 10.45
C PHE A 220 7.05 8.88 11.74
N ALA A 221 8.03 7.97 11.64
CA ALA A 221 8.71 7.38 12.79
C ALA A 221 9.53 8.42 13.58
N HIS A 222 10.07 8.00 14.73
CA HIS A 222 10.84 8.86 15.65
C HIS A 222 11.82 9.80 14.94
N GLN A 223 11.81 11.08 15.34
CA GLN A 223 12.56 12.17 14.70
C GLN A 223 12.12 12.42 13.25
N ALA A 224 10.80 12.53 13.06
CA ALA A 224 10.22 12.84 11.76
C ALA A 224 10.75 14.17 11.19
N ASP A 225 10.84 14.22 9.86
CA ASP A 225 11.32 15.38 9.11
C ASP A 225 10.26 15.78 8.09
N ALA A 226 9.79 17.03 8.16
CA ALA A 226 8.74 17.55 7.30
C ALA A 226 9.08 17.40 5.80
N ALA A 227 10.33 17.63 5.40
CA ALA A 227 10.75 17.50 4.01
C ALA A 227 10.69 16.04 3.55
N LYS A 228 11.05 15.08 4.42
CA LYS A 228 10.94 13.64 4.11
C LYS A 228 9.48 13.20 4.00
N ILE A 229 8.60 13.71 4.87
CA ILE A 229 7.15 13.44 4.81
C ILE A 229 6.59 13.97 3.49
N ILE A 230 6.81 15.25 3.17
CA ILE A 230 6.32 15.88 1.94
C ILE A 230 6.80 15.11 0.71
N LYS A 231 8.10 14.77 0.67
CA LYS A 231 8.68 14.00 -0.44
C LYS A 231 8.04 12.62 -0.58
N SER A 232 7.79 11.93 0.54
CA SER A 232 7.18 10.59 0.53
C SER A 232 5.73 10.64 0.02
N ILE A 233 4.96 11.65 0.44
CA ILE A 233 3.58 11.88 0.00
C ILE A 233 3.54 12.24 -1.49
N GLN A 234 4.37 13.17 -1.94
CA GLN A 234 4.37 13.64 -3.33
C GLN A 234 4.81 12.57 -4.33
N GLY A 235 5.70 11.65 -3.92
CA GLY A 235 6.23 10.62 -4.81
C GLY A 235 5.15 9.69 -5.41
N TRP A 236 4.04 9.45 -4.71
CA TRP A 236 2.97 8.53 -5.15
C TRP A 236 2.05 9.15 -6.23
N GLY A 237 2.11 10.47 -6.38
CA GLY A 237 1.08 11.28 -7.03
C GLY A 237 0.30 12.03 -5.96
N ALA A 238 0.23 13.36 -6.08
CA ALA A 238 -0.12 14.24 -4.98
C ALA A 238 -1.48 13.93 -4.31
N SER A 239 -2.47 13.40 -5.03
CA SER A 239 -3.77 13.04 -4.43
C SER A 239 -3.70 11.71 -3.66
N SER A 240 -3.36 10.61 -4.35
CA SER A 240 -3.28 9.26 -3.75
C SER A 240 -2.32 9.20 -2.56
N GLY A 241 -1.18 9.89 -2.64
CA GLY A 241 -0.24 9.98 -1.52
C GLY A 241 -0.82 10.72 -0.30
N VAL A 242 -1.65 11.74 -0.51
CA VAL A 242 -2.33 12.48 0.58
C VAL A 242 -3.42 11.62 1.21
N ASP A 243 -4.20 10.87 0.43
CA ASP A 243 -5.25 10.00 0.95
C ASP A 243 -4.68 8.83 1.77
N LEU A 244 -3.60 8.20 1.27
CA LEU A 244 -2.86 7.17 2.00
C LEU A 244 -2.27 7.72 3.31
N ALA A 245 -1.62 8.90 3.26
CA ALA A 245 -1.07 9.54 4.44
C ALA A 245 -2.15 9.92 5.46
N THR A 246 -3.33 10.33 4.99
CA THR A 246 -4.49 10.60 5.84
C THR A 246 -4.95 9.35 6.57
N GLY A 247 -5.08 8.23 5.86
CA GLY A 247 -5.40 6.94 6.46
C GLY A 247 -4.38 6.49 7.49
N MET A 248 -3.10 6.55 7.13
CA MET A 248 -2.00 6.15 8.01
C MET A 248 -1.95 7.01 9.27
N LEU A 249 -2.04 8.33 9.13
CA LEU A 249 -1.99 9.23 10.27
C LEU A 249 -3.21 9.08 11.19
N GLY A 250 -4.40 8.91 10.62
CA GLY A 250 -5.62 8.65 11.40
C GLY A 250 -5.54 7.33 12.18
N GLY A 251 -5.03 6.27 11.57
CA GLY A 251 -4.80 4.99 12.25
C GLY A 251 -3.73 5.09 13.36
N LEU A 252 -2.66 5.85 13.15
CA LEU A 252 -1.61 6.08 14.16
C LEU A 252 -2.16 6.85 15.36
N LEU A 253 -2.94 7.91 15.14
CA LEU A 253 -3.60 8.68 16.20
C LEU A 253 -4.50 7.78 17.05
N ALA A 254 -5.38 7.00 16.40
CA ALA A 254 -6.28 6.08 17.10
C ALA A 254 -5.51 5.03 17.93
N ALA A 255 -4.42 4.48 17.41
CA ALA A 255 -3.60 3.50 18.12
C ALA A 255 -2.88 4.10 19.36
N VAL A 256 -2.40 5.35 19.27
CA VAL A 256 -1.80 6.07 20.41
C VAL A 256 -2.86 6.30 21.49
N GLU A 257 -4.02 6.85 21.12
CA GLU A 257 -5.14 7.09 22.03
C GLU A 257 -5.62 5.80 22.72
N ARG A 258 -5.69 4.69 21.97
CA ARG A 258 -6.05 3.38 22.51
C ARG A 258 -5.05 2.87 23.54
N THR A 259 -3.76 3.08 23.28
CA THR A 259 -2.67 2.69 24.18
C THR A 259 -2.73 3.49 25.48
N GLU A 260 -2.90 4.81 25.39
CA GLU A 260 -3.03 5.71 26.55
C GLU A 260 -4.26 5.36 27.41
N ALA A 261 -5.41 5.13 26.79
CA ALA A 261 -6.62 4.71 27.49
C ALA A 261 -6.46 3.36 28.20
N SER A 262 -5.68 2.42 27.64
CA SER A 262 -5.39 1.15 28.28
C SER A 262 -4.48 1.29 29.50
N MET A 263 -3.48 2.19 29.43
CA MET A 263 -2.60 2.48 30.55
C MET A 263 -3.35 3.17 31.70
N ALA A 264 -4.21 4.13 31.39
CA ALA A 264 -5.02 4.85 32.39
C ALA A 264 -6.01 3.94 33.15
N ARG A 265 -6.51 2.87 32.51
CA ARG A 265 -7.38 1.87 33.17
C ARG A 265 -6.62 0.87 34.05
N SER A 266 -5.31 0.79 33.90
CA SER A 266 -4.44 -0.16 34.61
C SER A 266 -3.67 0.48 35.77
N ALA A 267 -3.79 1.81 35.93
CA ALA A 267 -3.23 2.62 37.02
C ALA A 267 -4.30 2.85 38.11
#